data_AF-A0A8R2H4C9-F1
#
_entry.id   AF-A0A8R2H4C9-F1
#
_cell.length_a   1.000
_cell.length_b   1.000
_cell.length_c   1.000
_cell.angle_alpha   90.00
_cell.angle_beta   90.00
_cell.angle_gamma   90.00
#
_symmetry.space_group_name_H-M   'P 1'
#
loop_
_entity.id
_entity.type
_entity.pdbx_description
1 polymer ?
#
loop_
_entity_poly.entity_id
_entity_poly.type
_entity_poly.pdbx_seq_one_letter_code
_entity_poly.pdbx_strand_id
1 'polypeptide(L)'
;MEWSNDEVIEFLQLYEGYPQIWNPRHPGHKNRNIVHDAWKEIENKLSVKTDITEIKKKKDSLMATYRKLLNKVKASKGTGSGTKDVIQPDWFAYNAMSFLHGIYVAKKTISTEAAVASSINRFM
;
A
#
# COMPACT_ATOMS: atom_id res chain seq x y z
N MET A 1 -4.44 -16.75 -2.34
CA MET A 1 -5.24 -16.27 -3.48
C MET A 1 -4.34 -15.52 -4.46
N GLU A 2 -4.24 -16.03 -5.68
CA GLU A 2 -3.60 -15.34 -6.80
C GLU A 2 -4.53 -14.22 -7.24
N TRP A 3 -4.03 -12.98 -7.30
CA TRP A 3 -4.78 -11.89 -7.92
C TRP A 3 -4.07 -11.56 -9.22
N SER A 4 -4.84 -11.45 -10.29
CA SER A 4 -4.38 -11.00 -11.59
C SER A 4 -3.99 -9.53 -11.53
N ASN A 5 -3.16 -9.09 -12.49
CA ASN A 5 -2.73 -7.71 -12.57
C ASN A 5 -3.93 -6.76 -12.70
N ASP A 6 -4.94 -7.14 -13.50
CA ASP A 6 -6.19 -6.39 -13.68
C ASP A 6 -6.99 -6.26 -12.38
N GLU A 7 -7.15 -7.35 -11.61
CA GLU A 7 -7.86 -7.34 -10.33
C GLU A 7 -7.17 -6.42 -9.30
N VAL A 8 -5.84 -6.44 -9.30
CA VAL A 8 -5.04 -5.55 -8.45
C VAL A 8 -5.21 -4.09 -8.89
N ILE A 9 -5.22 -3.80 -10.19
CA ILE A 9 -5.45 -2.44 -10.72
C ILE A 9 -6.85 -1.95 -10.34
N GLU A 10 -7.88 -2.76 -10.57
CA GLU A 10 -9.27 -2.46 -10.23
C GLU A 10 -9.42 -2.17 -8.73
N PHE A 11 -8.83 -3.03 -7.89
CA PHE A 11 -8.80 -2.81 -6.45
C PHE A 11 -8.12 -1.49 -6.07
N LEU A 12 -7.00 -1.16 -6.69
CA LEU A 12 -6.27 0.07 -6.37
C LEU A 12 -7.03 1.33 -6.78
N GLN A 13 -7.70 1.29 -7.93
CA GLN A 13 -8.58 2.38 -8.39
C GLN A 13 -9.74 2.59 -7.42
N LEU A 14 -10.39 1.51 -6.99
CA LEU A 14 -11.44 1.59 -5.96
C LEU A 14 -10.86 2.14 -4.65
N TYR A 15 -9.72 1.62 -4.22
CA TYR A 15 -9.04 2.02 -2.99
C TYR A 15 -8.65 3.51 -2.99
N GLU A 16 -8.17 4.04 -4.11
CA GLU A 16 -7.87 5.47 -4.29
C GLU A 16 -9.10 6.33 -4.02
N GLY A 17 -10.28 5.92 -4.52
CA GLY A 17 -11.55 6.61 -4.32
C GLY A 17 -12.08 6.64 -2.88
N TYR A 18 -11.49 5.86 -1.97
CA TYR A 18 -11.92 5.78 -0.57
C TYR A 18 -10.87 6.35 0.41
N PRO A 19 -10.72 7.69 0.49
CA PRO A 19 -9.74 8.33 1.37
C PRO A 19 -9.96 8.00 2.85
N GLN A 20 -11.16 7.63 3.28
CA GLN A 20 -11.39 7.15 4.65
C GLN A 20 -10.51 5.95 5.02
N ILE A 21 -10.09 5.12 4.06
CA ILE A 21 -9.29 3.93 4.35
C ILE A 21 -7.79 4.28 4.44
N TRP A 22 -7.29 5.11 3.52
CA TRP A 22 -5.85 5.34 3.35
C TRP A 22 -5.36 6.70 3.82
N ASN A 23 -6.24 7.70 3.91
CA ASN A 23 -5.88 9.07 4.27
C ASN A 23 -6.08 9.29 5.79
N PRO A 24 -5.00 9.39 6.59
CA PRO A 24 -5.10 9.64 8.02
C PRO A 24 -5.61 11.05 8.36
N ARG A 25 -5.61 11.98 7.39
CA ARG A 25 -6.18 13.33 7.56
C ARG A 25 -7.69 13.34 7.36
N HIS A 26 -8.28 12.28 6.82
CA HIS A 26 -9.72 12.21 6.60
C HIS A 26 -10.43 11.93 7.93
N PRO A 27 -11.45 12.71 8.33
CA PRO A 27 -12.16 12.50 9.59
C PRO A 27 -12.83 11.11 9.66
N GLY A 28 -13.23 10.57 8.51
CA GLY A 28 -13.75 9.21 8.39
C GLY A 28 -12.74 8.10 8.71
N HIS A 29 -11.43 8.37 8.66
CA HIS A 29 -10.40 7.39 9.02
C HIS A 29 -10.40 7.04 10.51
N LYS A 30 -10.81 7.99 11.36
CA LYS A 30 -10.95 7.78 12.81
C LYS A 30 -12.18 6.92 13.13
N ASN A 31 -13.18 6.92 12.23
CA ASN A 31 -14.43 6.19 12.45
C ASN A 31 -14.34 4.77 11.90
N ARG A 32 -14.28 3.78 12.80
CA ARG A 32 -14.20 2.35 12.42
C ARG A 32 -15.37 1.89 11.57
N ASN A 33 -16.56 2.46 11.80
CA ASN A 33 -17.76 2.11 11.02
C ASN A 33 -17.62 2.55 9.56
N ILE A 34 -17.19 3.79 9.32
CA ILE A 34 -16.99 4.31 7.94
C ILE A 34 -15.86 3.55 7.24
N VAL A 35 -14.77 3.22 7.95
CA VAL A 35 -13.68 2.43 7.37
C VAL A 35 -14.18 1.02 7.01
N HIS A 36 -14.94 0.37 7.88
CA HIS A 36 -15.49 -0.94 7.63
C HIS A 36 -16.49 -0.94 6.46
N ASP A 37 -17.37 0.06 6.41
CA ASP A 37 -18.34 0.24 5.32
C ASP A 37 -17.61 0.44 3.99
N ALA A 38 -16.56 1.25 3.96
CA ALA A 38 -15.72 1.43 2.77
C ALA A 38 -15.04 0.13 2.31
N TRP A 39 -14.58 -0.72 3.24
CA TRP A 39 -14.05 -2.03 2.89
C TRP A 39 -15.11 -2.95 2.30
N LYS A 40 -16.33 -2.95 2.87
CA LYS A 40 -17.47 -3.68 2.31
C LYS A 40 -17.83 -3.19 0.91
N GLU A 41 -17.81 -1.89 0.68
CA GLU A 41 -18.07 -1.31 -0.63
C GLU A 41 -17.02 -1.74 -1.66
N ILE A 42 -15.74 -1.81 -1.27
CA ILE A 42 -14.69 -2.35 -2.15
C ILE A 42 -14.93 -3.84 -2.43
N GLU A 43 -15.24 -4.62 -1.41
CA GLU A 43 -15.55 -6.05 -1.55
C GLU A 43 -16.73 -6.29 -2.50
N ASN A 44 -17.80 -5.50 -2.38
CA ASN A 44 -18.97 -5.58 -3.25
C ASN A 44 -18.70 -5.12 -4.68
N LYS A 45 -17.81 -4.14 -4.86
CA LYS A 45 -17.46 -3.60 -6.19
C LYS A 45 -16.44 -4.45 -6.92
N LEU A 46 -15.60 -5.18 -6.20
CA LEU A 46 -14.68 -6.12 -6.80
C LEU A 46 -15.46 -7.26 -7.45
N SER A 47 -15.13 -7.56 -8.70
CA SER A 47 -15.71 -8.71 -9.41
C SER A 47 -15.26 -10.06 -8.81
N VAL A 48 -14.25 -10.02 -7.93
CA VAL A 48 -13.61 -11.18 -7.32
C VAL A 48 -14.29 -11.52 -6.00
N LYS A 49 -14.69 -12.79 -5.83
CA LYS A 49 -15.11 -13.32 -4.52
C LYS A 49 -13.93 -13.34 -3.55
N THR A 50 -13.76 -12.22 -2.83
CA THR A 50 -12.75 -12.01 -1.81
C THR A 50 -13.41 -11.56 -0.53
N ASP A 51 -12.82 -11.91 0.61
CA ASP A 51 -13.24 -11.40 1.92
C ASP A 51 -12.47 -10.12 2.23
N ILE A 52 -13.08 -9.18 2.98
CA ILE A 52 -12.40 -7.99 3.52
C ILE A 52 -11.03 -8.33 4.13
N THR A 53 -10.90 -9.47 4.81
CA THR A 53 -9.65 -9.94 5.40
C THR A 53 -8.58 -10.21 4.35
N GLU A 54 -8.94 -10.89 3.26
CA GLU A 54 -8.04 -11.19 2.15
C GLU A 54 -7.68 -9.93 1.35
N ILE A 55 -8.65 -9.03 1.14
CA ILE A 55 -8.41 -7.72 0.51
C ILE A 55 -7.38 -6.93 1.33
N LYS A 56 -7.54 -6.87 2.66
CA LYS A 56 -6.58 -6.20 3.55
C LYS A 56 -5.19 -6.85 3.51
N LYS A 57 -5.12 -8.17 3.47
CA LYS A 57 -3.86 -8.92 3.37
C LYS A 57 -3.16 -8.68 2.03
N LYS A 58 -3.92 -8.67 0.93
CA LYS A 58 -3.41 -8.33 -0.41
C LYS A 58 -2.89 -6.90 -0.44
N LYS A 59 -3.67 -5.94 0.10
CA LYS A 59 -3.25 -4.55 0.26
C LYS A 59 -1.94 -4.43 1.05
N ASP A 60 -1.76 -5.21 2.11
CA ASP A 60 -0.52 -5.17 2.89
C ASP A 60 0.67 -5.72 2.09
N SER A 61 0.49 -6.85 1.40
CA SER A 61 1.50 -7.42 0.50
C SER A 61 1.92 -6.43 -0.60
N LEU A 62 0.94 -5.79 -1.22
CA LEU A 62 1.13 -4.74 -2.21
C LEU A 62 1.90 -3.53 -1.64
N MET A 63 1.50 -3.05 -0.46
CA MET A 63 2.19 -1.97 0.25
C MET A 63 3.62 -2.33 0.62
N ALA A 64 3.89 -3.59 0.99
CA ALA A 64 5.23 -4.06 1.30
C ALA A 64 6.14 -3.97 0.07
N THR A 65 5.66 -4.40 -1.10
CA THR A 65 6.38 -4.25 -2.38
C THR A 65 6.59 -2.77 -2.71
N TYR A 66 5.54 -1.94 -2.60
CA TYR A 66 5.64 -0.49 -2.86
C TYR A 66 6.68 0.19 -1.96
N ARG A 67 6.70 -0.10 -0.66
CA ARG A 67 7.69 0.44 0.29
C ARG A 67 9.11 0.03 -0.06
N LYS A 68 9.33 -1.23 -0.47
CA LYS A 68 10.65 -1.71 -0.94
C LYS A 68 11.11 -0.92 -2.17
N LEU A 69 10.22 -0.74 -3.14
CA LEU A 69 10.50 0.03 -4.35
C LEU A 69 10.78 1.51 -4.01
N LEU A 70 9.97 2.12 -3.15
CA LEU A 70 10.15 3.49 -2.69
C LEU A 70 11.49 3.69 -1.95
N ASN A 71 11.87 2.75 -1.09
CA ASN A 71 13.17 2.76 -0.42
C ASN A 71 14.32 2.59 -1.41
N LYS A 72 14.17 1.73 -2.43
CA LYS A 72 15.17 1.56 -3.50
C LYS A 72 15.36 2.84 -4.32
N VAL A 73 14.25 3.50 -4.69
CA VAL A 73 14.26 4.82 -5.37
C VAL A 73 14.91 5.88 -4.47
N LYS A 74 14.57 5.92 -3.17
CA LYS A 74 15.16 6.86 -2.22
C LYS A 74 16.65 6.61 -1.99
N ALA A 75 17.07 5.36 -1.87
CA ALA A 75 18.47 4.99 -1.71
C ALA A 75 19.29 5.40 -2.94
N SER A 76 18.76 5.16 -4.15
CA SER A 76 19.35 5.63 -5.41
C SER A 76 19.48 7.15 -5.47
N LYS A 77 18.52 7.91 -4.94
CA LYS A 77 18.59 9.38 -4.87
C LYS A 77 19.48 9.93 -3.74
N GLY A 78 19.75 9.15 -2.69
CA GLY A 78 20.35 9.62 -1.44
C GLY A 78 21.87 9.41 -1.30
N THR A 79 22.48 8.57 -2.12
CA THR A 79 23.93 8.31 -2.04
C THR A 79 24.67 9.11 -3.11
N GLY A 80 25.39 10.14 -2.68
CA GLY A 80 26.25 10.98 -3.51
C GLY A 80 27.50 10.27 -4.05
N SER A 81 27.35 9.15 -4.75
CA SER A 81 28.42 8.57 -5.58
C SER A 81 27.81 7.88 -6.79
N GLY A 82 28.35 8.21 -7.96
CA GLY A 82 27.69 8.11 -9.25
C GLY A 82 27.15 6.74 -9.63
N THR A 83 25.89 6.73 -10.07
CA THR A 83 25.46 6.25 -11.39
C THR A 83 23.97 6.59 -11.52
N LYS A 84 23.61 7.20 -12.63
CA LYS A 84 22.36 7.94 -12.86
C LYS A 84 21.21 7.02 -13.24
N ASP A 85 21.05 5.91 -12.54
CA ASP A 85 19.96 4.97 -12.80
C ASP A 85 18.87 5.20 -11.74
N VAL A 86 17.98 6.15 -12.03
CA VAL A 86 16.71 6.26 -11.31
C VAL A 86 15.97 4.97 -11.59
N ILE A 87 16.07 4.01 -10.66
CA ILE A 87 15.35 2.73 -10.76
C ILE A 87 13.86 3.06 -10.69
N GLN A 88 13.25 3.29 -11.84
CA GLN A 88 11.81 3.34 -11.95
C GLN A 88 11.34 1.89 -11.84
N PRO A 89 10.57 1.55 -10.80
CA PRO A 89 9.99 0.22 -10.75
C PRO A 89 9.00 0.07 -11.90
N ASP A 90 9.32 -0.81 -12.83
CA ASP A 90 8.39 -1.35 -13.82
C ASP A 90 7.42 -2.30 -13.11
N TRP A 91 6.57 -1.73 -12.28
CA TRP A 91 5.56 -2.46 -11.56
C TRP A 91 4.21 -1.86 -11.93
N PHE A 92 3.35 -2.68 -12.53
CA PHE A 92 2.04 -2.26 -13.02
C PHE A 92 1.20 -1.52 -11.95
N ALA A 93 1.29 -1.94 -10.68
CA ALA A 93 0.61 -1.31 -9.56
C ALA A 93 1.31 -0.06 -8.99
N TYR A 94 2.53 0.25 -9.43
CA TYR A 94 3.27 1.42 -8.95
C TYR A 94 2.58 2.73 -9.34
N ASN A 95 2.12 2.83 -10.59
CA ASN A 95 1.41 4.00 -11.07
C ASN A 95 0.09 4.20 -10.31
N ALA A 96 -0.66 3.11 -10.14
CA ALA A 96 -1.91 3.10 -9.38
C ALA A 96 -1.72 3.42 -7.89
N MET A 97 -0.53 3.22 -7.30
CA MET A 97 -0.23 3.62 -5.91
C MET A 97 0.45 4.97 -5.78
N SER A 98 0.67 5.69 -6.89
CA SER A 98 1.41 6.95 -6.82
C SER A 98 0.69 8.01 -5.98
N PHE A 99 -0.64 7.94 -5.86
CA PHE A 99 -1.43 8.82 -4.97
C PHE A 99 -1.02 8.71 -3.48
N LEU A 100 -0.49 7.55 -3.07
CA LEU A 100 0.00 7.34 -1.70
C LEU A 100 1.37 7.98 -1.47
N HIS A 101 2.11 8.31 -2.53
CA HIS A 101 3.45 8.87 -2.45
C HIS A 101 3.48 10.12 -1.59
N GLY A 102 2.52 11.03 -1.78
CA GLY A 102 2.42 12.27 -1.00
C GLY A 102 2.27 12.03 0.49
N ILE A 103 1.51 11.01 0.89
CA ILE A 103 1.31 10.66 2.31
C ILE A 103 2.53 9.96 2.90
N TYR A 104 3.13 9.02 2.17
CA TYR A 104 4.31 8.29 2.64
C TYR A 104 5.57 9.15 2.69
N VAL A 105 5.71 10.13 1.81
CA VAL A 105 6.81 11.09 1.82
C VAL A 105 6.63 12.12 2.92
N ALA A 106 5.41 12.64 3.13
CA ALA A 106 5.12 13.59 4.20
C ALA A 106 5.28 13.01 5.61
N LYS A 107 5.20 11.69 5.78
CA LYS A 107 5.38 11.01 7.08
C LYS A 107 6.83 11.02 7.60
N LYS A 108 7.78 11.69 6.92
CA LYS A 108 9.17 11.79 7.35
C LYS A 108 9.40 12.93 8.36
N THR A 109 8.69 12.91 9.47
CA THR A 109 9.12 13.50 10.75
C THR A 109 8.33 12.82 11.87
N ILE A 110 8.83 11.70 12.36
CA ILE A 110 8.99 11.34 13.77
C ILE A 110 9.74 10.01 13.72
N SER A 111 11.04 10.13 13.85
CA SER A 111 11.96 9.09 14.28
C SER A 111 11.44 8.44 15.55
N THR A 112 11.18 7.14 15.51
CA THR A 112 11.32 6.28 16.68
C THR A 112 11.75 4.89 16.18
N GLU A 113 13.02 4.58 16.40
CA GLU A 113 13.50 3.20 16.51
C GLU A 113 12.65 2.44 17.53
N ALA A 114 11.93 1.40 17.09
CA ALA A 114 11.41 0.25 17.85
C ALA A 114 10.20 -0.32 17.08
N ALA A 115 10.02 -1.61 16.84
CA ALA A 115 10.77 -2.77 17.20
C ALA A 115 10.48 -3.88 16.18
N VAL A 116 11.51 -4.67 15.98
CA VAL A 116 11.61 -6.00 15.38
C VAL A 116 10.31 -6.83 15.41
N ALA A 117 9.99 -7.33 14.22
CA ALA A 117 9.42 -8.64 13.89
C ALA A 117 8.48 -9.30 14.92
N SER A 118 7.19 -9.19 14.67
CA SER A 118 6.22 -10.16 15.16
C SER A 118 6.15 -11.33 14.17
N SER A 119 6.61 -12.48 14.68
CA SER A 119 6.54 -13.83 14.14
C SER A 119 5.24 -14.17 13.39
N ILE A 120 5.32 -15.10 12.43
CA ILE A 120 4.60 -16.39 12.45
C ILE A 120 5.21 -17.33 11.40
N ASN A 121 5.90 -18.34 11.94
CA ASN A 121 5.97 -19.76 11.55
C ASN A 121 6.14 -20.16 10.07
N ARG A 122 7.30 -20.74 9.79
CA ARG A 122 7.46 -21.81 8.81
C ARG A 122 7.56 -23.14 9.56
N PHE A 123 6.62 -24.04 9.29
CA PHE A 123 6.66 -25.50 9.54
C PHE A 123 8.09 -26.04 9.26
N MET A 124 8.71 -26.86 10.10
CA MET A 124 8.34 -28.22 10.54
C MET A 124 9.24 -28.60 11.73
#